data_AF-A0A1W9X880-F1
#
_entry.id   AF-A0A1W9X880-F1
#
_cell.length_a   1.000
_cell.length_b   1.000
_cell.length_c   1.000
_cell.angle_alpha   90.00
_cell.angle_beta   90.00
_cell.angle_gamma   90.00
#
_symmetry.space_group_name_H-M   'P 1'
#
loop_
_entity.id
_entity.type
_entity.pdbx_description
1 polymer ?
#
loop_
_entity_poly.entity_id
_entity_poly.type
_entity_poly.pdbx_seq_one_letter_code
_entity_poly.pdbx_strand_id
1 'polypeptide(L)'
;MKHGKGGVSMNEPDNLQENGERVKRLYSRLREHKYDLVSVPSLIRQIVKNDLWRKFRVEKTGQVVEHDSFLEFITQPPPEGLGATYKNLWILCLDDIEAQEMLASLVPNESVPTLIEKVTEAKPSLDKLSKNRDFLRLKKEAEKKANKKAAKLIQQIQEGVTDEKGKPITPYRALVELGIRKKTTSIPKTVSGAATKLQRIFNQKQIGEIVSLLK
;
A
#
# COMPACT_ATOMS: atom_id res chain seq x y z
N MET A 1 -33.83 -51.82 25.61
CA MET A 1 -34.10 -51.43 24.20
C MET A 1 -33.53 -50.03 24.03
N LYS A 2 -32.37 -49.84 23.38
CA LYS A 2 -32.21 -49.53 21.92
C LYS A 2 -33.04 -48.29 21.53
N HIS A 3 -32.58 -47.20 20.93
CA HIS A 3 -31.34 -46.73 20.27
C HIS A 3 -31.41 -45.18 20.34
N GLY A 4 -30.36 -44.39 20.51
CA GLY A 4 -29.28 -44.16 19.53
C GLY A 4 -29.61 -42.99 18.60
N LYS A 5 -28.84 -41.89 18.69
CA LYS A 5 -28.33 -41.09 17.56
C LYS A 5 -27.26 -40.11 18.05
N GLY A 6 -26.03 -40.62 18.11
CA GLY A 6 -24.83 -39.80 18.04
C GLY A 6 -24.72 -39.23 16.63
N GLY A 7 -24.69 -37.90 16.54
CA GLY A 7 -24.43 -37.18 15.30
C GLY A 7 -22.93 -37.05 15.08
N VAL A 8 -22.39 -37.98 14.28
CA VAL A 8 -21.25 -37.83 13.36
C VAL A 8 -20.11 -36.90 13.82
N SER A 9 -19.16 -37.46 14.57
CA SER A 9 -17.78 -36.96 14.66
C SER A 9 -16.94 -37.72 13.63
N MET A 10 -16.97 -37.26 12.39
CA MET A 10 -16.10 -37.66 11.29
C MET A 10 -15.83 -36.37 10.51
N ASN A 11 -14.56 -35.94 10.41
CA ASN A 11 -13.99 -34.87 9.54
C ASN A 11 -13.17 -33.78 10.25
N GLU A 12 -13.04 -33.76 11.57
CA GLU A 12 -12.21 -32.75 12.26
C GLU A 12 -10.70 -32.83 11.91
N PRO A 13 -10.04 -34.00 11.80
CA PRO A 13 -8.61 -34.06 11.47
C PRO A 13 -8.29 -33.71 10.00
N ASP A 14 -9.17 -34.06 9.05
CA ASP A 14 -8.98 -33.74 7.62
C ASP A 14 -9.17 -32.24 7.36
N ASN A 15 -10.17 -31.61 7.99
CA ASN A 15 -10.39 -30.17 7.89
C ASN A 15 -9.19 -29.37 8.44
N LEU A 16 -8.60 -29.78 9.57
CA LEU A 16 -7.45 -29.07 10.13
C LEU A 16 -6.22 -29.13 9.22
N GLN A 17 -6.05 -30.23 8.48
CA GLN A 17 -4.97 -30.38 7.52
C GLN A 17 -5.19 -29.50 6.28
N GLU A 18 -6.40 -29.49 5.72
CA GLU A 18 -6.78 -28.61 4.60
C GLU A 18 -6.63 -27.12 4.96
N ASN A 19 -6.99 -26.75 6.19
CA ASN A 19 -6.77 -25.39 6.71
C ASN A 19 -5.28 -25.04 6.70
N GLY A 20 -4.44 -25.94 7.20
CA GLY A 20 -2.98 -25.77 7.26
C GLY A 20 -2.35 -25.61 5.89
N GLU A 21 -2.82 -26.36 4.89
CA GLU A 21 -2.37 -26.24 3.50
C GLU A 21 -2.70 -24.86 2.90
N ARG A 22 -3.90 -24.34 3.17
CA ARG A 22 -4.31 -23.01 2.71
C ARG A 22 -3.50 -21.90 3.38
N VAL A 23 -3.25 -22.00 4.69
CA VAL A 23 -2.38 -21.06 5.43
C VAL A 23 -0.95 -21.11 4.88
N LYS A 24 -0.39 -22.31 4.70
CA LYS A 24 0.94 -22.51 4.10
C LYS A 24 1.02 -21.89 2.70
N ARG A 25 -0.02 -22.08 1.88
CA ARG A 25 -0.11 -21.48 0.54
C ARG A 25 -0.08 -19.96 0.63
N LEU A 26 -0.90 -19.35 1.50
CA LEU A 26 -0.90 -17.90 1.69
C LEU A 26 0.48 -17.39 2.11
N TYR A 27 1.10 -17.98 3.12
CA TYR A 27 2.46 -17.61 3.55
C TYR A 27 3.49 -17.75 2.42
N SER A 28 3.45 -18.85 1.66
CA SER A 28 4.37 -19.09 0.55
C SER A 28 4.25 -17.98 -0.51
N ARG A 29 3.01 -17.55 -0.82
CA ARG A 29 2.75 -16.42 -1.73
C ARG A 29 3.28 -15.10 -1.21
N LEU A 30 3.17 -14.85 0.10
CA LEU A 30 3.71 -13.62 0.70
C LEU A 30 5.24 -13.57 0.63
N ARG A 31 5.91 -14.73 0.62
CA ARG A 31 7.37 -14.82 0.54
C ARG A 31 7.90 -14.82 -0.90
N GLU A 32 7.13 -15.31 -1.86
CA GLU A 32 7.51 -15.37 -3.27
C GLU A 32 7.38 -14.01 -3.97
N HIS A 33 8.50 -13.36 -4.30
CA HIS A 33 8.55 -12.02 -4.91
C HIS A 33 8.14 -11.95 -6.40
N LYS A 34 7.52 -12.99 -6.99
CA LYS A 34 7.24 -13.06 -8.44
C LYS A 34 5.78 -13.35 -8.73
N TYR A 35 5.13 -12.45 -9.48
CA TYR A 35 3.86 -12.58 -10.24
C TYR A 35 2.61 -13.19 -9.56
N ASP A 36 2.72 -13.79 -8.38
CA ASP A 36 1.69 -14.62 -7.76
C ASP A 36 0.94 -13.92 -6.62
N LEU A 37 1.33 -12.68 -6.32
CA LEU A 37 0.63 -11.80 -5.37
C LEU A 37 -0.80 -11.48 -5.83
N VAL A 38 -1.11 -11.65 -7.11
CA VAL A 38 -2.47 -11.50 -7.67
C VAL A 38 -3.46 -12.46 -7.00
N SER A 39 -3.00 -13.64 -6.55
CA SER A 39 -3.86 -14.63 -5.90
C SER A 39 -4.09 -14.38 -4.40
N VAL A 40 -3.35 -13.46 -3.79
CA VAL A 40 -3.37 -13.21 -2.34
C VAL A 40 -4.75 -12.75 -1.83
N PRO A 41 -5.44 -11.78 -2.46
CA PRO A 41 -6.77 -11.37 -1.98
C PRO A 41 -7.79 -12.51 -1.99
N SER A 42 -7.75 -13.36 -3.02
CA SER A 42 -8.61 -14.53 -3.12
C SER A 42 -8.35 -15.54 -1.99
N LEU A 43 -7.08 -15.78 -1.65
CA LEU A 43 -6.71 -16.68 -0.55
C LEU A 43 -7.11 -16.11 0.81
N ILE A 44 -6.95 -14.79 1.01
CA ILE A 44 -7.38 -14.10 2.23
C ILE A 44 -8.89 -14.26 2.42
N ARG A 45 -9.71 -14.02 1.38
CA ARG A 45 -11.17 -14.24 1.46
C ARG A 45 -11.51 -15.67 1.87
N GLN A 46 -10.86 -16.67 1.27
CA GLN A 46 -11.13 -18.07 1.60
C GLN A 46 -10.77 -18.41 3.06
N ILE A 47 -9.65 -17.89 3.54
CA ILE A 47 -9.18 -18.13 4.92
C ILE A 47 -10.08 -17.42 5.93
N VAL A 48 -10.45 -16.17 5.66
CA VAL A 48 -11.29 -15.37 6.56
C VAL A 48 -12.73 -15.90 6.57
N LYS A 49 -13.34 -16.12 5.40
CA LYS A 49 -14.75 -16.52 5.28
C LYS A 49 -15.07 -17.84 5.99
N ASN A 50 -14.09 -18.75 6.03
CA ASN A 50 -14.27 -20.08 6.62
C ASN A 50 -13.50 -20.23 7.95
N ASP A 51 -13.02 -19.13 8.55
CA ASP A 51 -12.28 -19.12 9.83
C ASP A 51 -11.08 -20.11 9.88
N LEU A 52 -10.46 -20.39 8.73
CA LEU A 52 -9.40 -21.41 8.60
C LEU A 52 -8.14 -21.04 9.38
N TRP A 53 -7.97 -19.75 9.67
CA TRP A 53 -6.87 -19.19 10.45
C TRP A 53 -6.99 -19.48 11.95
N ARG A 54 -8.21 -19.72 12.46
CA ARG A 54 -8.46 -19.89 13.90
C ARG A 54 -7.85 -21.17 14.42
N LYS A 55 -7.95 -22.26 13.65
CA LYS A 55 -7.45 -23.58 14.06
C LYS A 55 -7.02 -24.38 12.85
N PHE A 56 -5.76 -24.81 12.83
CA PHE A 56 -5.21 -25.60 11.74
C PHE A 56 -4.04 -26.46 12.20
N ARG A 57 -3.72 -27.50 11.42
CA ARG A 57 -2.57 -28.37 11.67
C ARG A 57 -1.39 -27.91 10.80
N VAL A 58 -0.26 -27.66 11.43
CA VAL A 58 1.00 -27.37 10.73
C VAL A 58 1.52 -28.66 10.09
N GLU A 59 1.60 -28.67 8.75
CA GLU A 59 2.00 -29.86 7.98
C GLU A 59 3.38 -30.39 8.37
N LYS A 60 4.34 -29.50 8.66
CA LYS A 60 5.73 -29.88 8.95
C LYS A 60 5.89 -30.56 10.31
N THR A 61 5.12 -30.15 11.31
CA THR A 61 5.28 -30.59 12.72
C THR A 61 4.13 -31.46 13.20
N GLY A 62 3.00 -31.49 12.48
CA GLY A 62 1.77 -32.15 12.91
C GLY A 62 1.04 -31.42 14.05
N GLN A 63 1.58 -30.30 14.54
CA GLN A 63 1.02 -29.55 15.66
C GLN A 63 -0.28 -28.84 15.25
N VAL A 64 -1.28 -28.88 16.13
CA VAL A 64 -2.49 -28.06 15.98
C VAL A 64 -2.21 -26.70 16.61
N VAL A 65 -2.40 -25.64 15.84
CA VAL A 65 -2.27 -24.25 16.25
C VAL A 65 -3.66 -23.66 16.34
N GLU A 66 -3.90 -22.86 17.38
CA GLU A 66 -5.14 -22.13 17.59
C GLU A 66 -4.81 -20.66 17.87
N HIS A 67 -5.58 -19.75 17.28
CA HIS A 67 -5.42 -18.30 17.41
C HIS A 67 -6.72 -17.68 17.89
N ASP A 68 -6.63 -16.85 18.93
CA ASP A 68 -7.81 -16.18 19.50
C ASP A 68 -8.23 -14.98 18.64
N SER A 69 -7.27 -14.35 17.96
CA SER A 69 -7.50 -13.19 17.12
C SER A 69 -6.80 -13.29 15.76
N PHE A 70 -7.38 -12.64 14.76
CA PHE A 70 -6.79 -12.63 13.43
C PHE A 70 -5.45 -11.88 13.41
N LEU A 71 -5.30 -10.87 14.28
CA LEU A 71 -4.06 -10.12 14.43
C LEU A 71 -2.92 -11.00 14.95
N GLU A 72 -3.20 -11.86 15.92
CA GLU A 72 -2.25 -12.87 16.41
C GLU A 72 -1.79 -13.78 15.28
N PHE A 73 -2.74 -14.35 14.52
CA PHE A 73 -2.43 -15.19 13.35
C PHE A 73 -1.53 -14.49 12.31
N ILE A 74 -1.81 -13.21 12.00
CA ILE A 74 -1.02 -12.45 11.03
C ILE A 74 0.41 -12.22 11.54
N THR A 75 0.53 -11.83 12.81
CA THR A 75 1.81 -11.39 13.39
C THR A 75 2.70 -12.54 13.82
N GLN A 76 2.11 -13.68 14.21
CA GLN A 76 2.83 -14.88 14.58
C GLN A 76 3.70 -15.37 13.40
N PRO A 77 4.98 -15.71 13.63
CA PRO A 77 5.84 -16.18 12.56
C PRO A 77 5.35 -17.51 11.97
N PRO A 78 5.72 -17.80 10.71
CA PRO A 78 5.50 -19.12 10.11
C PRO A 78 6.33 -20.20 10.80
N PRO A 79 5.85 -21.45 10.86
CA PRO A 79 4.64 -21.95 10.20
C PRO A 79 3.32 -21.77 10.99
N GLU A 80 3.38 -21.25 12.21
CA GLU A 80 2.20 -21.07 13.09
C GLU A 80 1.36 -19.84 12.71
N GLY A 81 1.89 -18.91 11.93
CA GLY A 81 1.18 -17.76 11.38
C GLY A 81 1.79 -17.25 10.07
N LEU A 82 1.60 -15.97 9.77
CA LEU A 82 2.08 -15.36 8.51
C LEU A 82 3.38 -14.57 8.64
N GLY A 83 3.75 -14.14 9.86
CA GLY A 83 4.89 -13.25 10.10
C GLY A 83 4.79 -11.92 9.34
N ALA A 84 3.57 -11.45 9.11
CA ALA A 84 3.27 -10.24 8.37
C ALA A 84 2.70 -9.16 9.29
N THR A 85 2.42 -7.99 8.74
CA THR A 85 1.69 -6.93 9.43
C THR A 85 0.32 -6.76 8.78
N TYR A 86 -0.66 -6.30 9.56
CA TYR A 86 -1.98 -5.94 9.02
C TYR A 86 -1.86 -4.93 7.86
N LYS A 87 -0.97 -3.94 7.99
CA LYS A 87 -0.66 -2.97 6.92
C LYS A 87 -0.22 -3.64 5.62
N ASN A 88 0.64 -4.66 5.69
CA ASN A 88 1.12 -5.36 4.50
C ASN A 88 -0.01 -6.13 3.79
N LEU A 89 -0.84 -6.84 4.55
CA LEU A 89 -2.00 -7.55 4.00
C LEU A 89 -3.02 -6.58 3.41
N TRP A 90 -3.28 -5.46 4.09
CA TRP A 90 -4.16 -4.42 3.59
C TRP A 90 -3.70 -3.85 2.24
N ILE A 91 -2.39 -3.58 2.11
CA ILE A 91 -1.79 -3.07 0.86
C ILE A 91 -1.95 -4.10 -0.28
N LEU A 92 -1.83 -5.39 0.00
CA LEU A 92 -2.00 -6.44 -1.01
C LEU A 92 -3.45 -6.58 -1.48
N CYS A 93 -4.42 -6.12 -0.68
CA CYS A 93 -5.84 -6.15 -0.99
C CYS A 93 -6.38 -4.82 -1.55
N LEU A 94 -5.55 -3.84 -1.92
CA LEU A 94 -6.00 -2.50 -2.32
C LEU A 94 -7.00 -2.47 -3.48
N ASP A 95 -6.89 -3.41 -4.42
CA ASP A 95 -7.77 -3.51 -5.57
C ASP A 95 -8.95 -4.49 -5.35
N ASP A 96 -9.12 -5.03 -4.13
CA ASP A 96 -10.17 -6.00 -3.77
C ASP A 96 -10.97 -5.51 -2.54
N ILE A 97 -12.05 -4.78 -2.79
CA ILE A 97 -12.90 -4.14 -1.78
C ILE A 97 -13.47 -5.16 -0.79
N GLU A 98 -13.91 -6.31 -1.29
CA GLU A 98 -14.49 -7.37 -0.45
C GLU A 98 -13.45 -7.91 0.54
N ALA A 99 -12.22 -8.15 0.08
CA ALA A 99 -11.13 -8.56 0.95
C ALA A 99 -10.80 -7.49 2.01
N GLN A 100 -10.87 -6.20 1.66
CA GLN A 100 -10.66 -5.10 2.61
C GLN A 100 -11.76 -5.02 3.68
N GLU A 101 -13.02 -5.17 3.30
CA GLU A 101 -14.14 -5.18 4.25
C GLU A 101 -14.03 -6.36 5.22
N MET A 102 -13.64 -7.54 4.73
CA MET A 102 -13.36 -8.70 5.56
C MET A 102 -12.22 -8.43 6.55
N LEU A 103 -11.11 -7.83 6.11
CA LEU A 103 -9.99 -7.48 6.98
C LEU A 103 -10.38 -6.43 8.03
N ALA A 104 -11.13 -5.40 7.63
CA ALA A 104 -11.58 -4.33 8.52
C ALA A 104 -12.52 -4.84 9.62
N SER A 105 -13.39 -5.80 9.29
CA SER A 105 -14.31 -6.39 10.28
C SER A 105 -13.60 -7.26 11.33
N LEU A 106 -12.48 -7.89 10.95
CA LEU A 106 -11.67 -8.71 11.86
C LEU A 106 -10.75 -7.90 12.77
N VAL A 107 -10.33 -6.70 12.35
CA VAL A 107 -9.43 -5.84 13.13
C VAL A 107 -9.95 -4.40 13.17
N PRO A 108 -11.08 -4.15 13.85
CA PRO A 108 -11.82 -2.88 13.78
C PRO A 108 -11.07 -1.68 14.39
N ASN A 109 -10.09 -1.92 15.27
CA ASN A 109 -9.30 -0.89 15.93
C ASN A 109 -7.98 -0.57 15.21
N GLU A 110 -7.63 -1.31 14.16
CA GLU A 110 -6.39 -1.06 13.44
C GLU A 110 -6.59 0.08 12.45
N SER A 111 -5.68 1.05 12.49
CA SER A 111 -5.72 2.16 11.54
C SER A 111 -5.55 1.62 10.13
N VAL A 112 -6.64 1.60 9.36
CA VAL A 112 -6.62 1.30 7.93
C VAL A 112 -5.56 2.20 7.30
N PRO A 113 -4.52 1.64 6.64
CA PRO A 113 -3.57 2.42 5.87
C PRO A 113 -4.34 3.17 4.80
N THR A 114 -4.66 4.43 5.06
CA THR A 114 -5.03 5.33 3.99
C THR A 114 -3.81 5.37 3.08
N LEU A 115 -3.96 5.05 1.79
CA LEU A 115 -2.90 5.28 0.79
C LEU A 115 -2.42 6.74 0.78
N ILE A 116 -3.25 7.61 1.35
CA ILE A 116 -2.89 8.92 1.85
C ILE A 116 -2.44 8.75 3.31
N GLU A 117 -1.32 8.07 3.55
CA GLU A 117 -0.47 8.51 4.64
C GLU A 117 -0.12 9.92 4.21
N LYS A 118 -0.90 10.87 4.73
CA LYS A 118 -0.56 12.28 4.70
C LYS A 118 0.93 12.28 5.01
N VAL A 119 1.71 12.82 4.09
CA VAL A 119 2.97 13.49 4.42
C VAL A 119 2.56 14.69 5.29
N THR A 120 1.97 14.42 6.46
CA THR A 120 1.79 15.36 7.53
C THR A 120 3.13 15.38 8.22
N GLU A 121 3.85 16.46 7.93
CA GLU A 121 4.62 17.15 8.96
C GLU A 121 5.80 16.38 9.55
N ALA A 122 6.49 15.58 8.74
CA ALA A 122 7.92 15.53 8.93
C ALA A 122 8.49 16.82 8.33
N LYS A 123 8.82 17.83 9.15
CA LYS A 123 9.85 18.82 8.77
C LYS A 123 10.96 18.01 8.09
N PRO A 124 11.32 18.28 6.84
CA PRO A 124 12.31 17.47 6.16
C PRO A 124 13.58 17.54 7.01
N SER A 125 13.94 16.45 7.68
CA SER A 125 15.14 16.43 8.50
C SER A 125 16.30 16.79 7.58
N LEU A 126 17.16 17.72 8.02
CA LEU A 126 18.30 18.21 7.23
C LEU A 126 19.15 17.03 6.70
N ASP A 127 19.21 15.93 7.44
CA ASP A 127 19.85 14.68 7.03
C ASP A 127 19.23 14.03 5.79
N LYS A 128 17.91 13.97 5.68
CA LYS A 128 17.23 13.40 4.51
C LYS A 128 17.34 14.33 3.29
N LEU A 129 17.39 15.64 3.50
CA LEU A 129 17.62 16.64 2.45
C LEU A 129 19.02 16.55 1.85
N SER A 130 20.04 16.32 2.69
CA SER A 130 21.44 16.22 2.24
C SER A 130 21.67 15.12 1.21
N LYS A 131 20.92 14.02 1.30
CA LYS A 131 20.99 12.87 0.38
C LYS A 131 20.05 12.99 -0.82
N ASN A 132 19.21 14.02 -0.87
CA ASN A 132 18.23 14.21 -1.94
C ASN A 132 18.92 14.78 -3.20
N ARG A 133 18.91 14.02 -4.31
CA ARG A 133 19.52 14.43 -5.59
C ARG A 133 18.97 15.76 -6.12
N ASP A 134 17.68 16.02 -5.96
CA ASP A 134 17.06 17.27 -6.43
C ASP A 134 17.47 18.46 -5.55
N PHE A 135 17.65 18.25 -4.24
CA PHE A 135 18.18 19.29 -3.34
C PHE A 135 19.63 19.63 -3.63
N LEU A 136 20.48 18.62 -3.87
CA LEU A 136 21.87 18.82 -4.29
C LEU A 136 21.96 19.55 -5.64
N ARG A 137 21.06 19.24 -6.58
CA ARG A 137 20.98 19.94 -7.86
C ARG A 137 20.54 21.40 -7.67
N LEU A 138 19.55 21.65 -6.81
CA LEU A 138 19.09 22.99 -6.48
C LEU A 138 20.22 23.84 -5.84
N LYS A 139 21.03 23.26 -4.94
CA LYS A 139 22.23 23.91 -4.39
C LYS A 139 23.22 24.32 -5.47
N LYS A 140 23.55 23.40 -6.39
CA LYS A 140 24.45 23.70 -7.52
C LYS A 140 23.93 24.83 -8.40
N GLU A 141 22.61 24.96 -8.56
CA GLU A 141 21.99 26.03 -9.35
C GLU A 141 21.98 27.38 -8.63
N ALA A 142 21.87 27.38 -7.29
CA ALA A 142 22.07 28.57 -6.49
C ALA A 142 23.52 29.08 -6.59
N GLU A 143 24.50 28.16 -6.56
CA GLU A 143 25.94 28.46 -6.64
C GLU A 143 26.39 28.89 -8.04
N LYS A 144 26.02 28.15 -9.09
CA LYS A 144 26.54 28.37 -10.47
C LYS A 144 26.18 29.71 -11.10
N LYS A 145 25.11 30.37 -10.64
CA LYS A 145 24.58 31.60 -11.27
C LYS A 145 24.27 32.73 -10.28
N ALA A 146 24.70 32.60 -9.02
CA ALA A 146 24.25 33.46 -7.91
C ALA A 146 22.71 33.66 -7.95
N ASN A 147 21.98 32.59 -8.25
CA ASN A 147 20.56 32.67 -8.53
C ASN A 147 19.81 32.91 -7.22
N LYS A 148 19.50 34.17 -6.95
CA LYS A 148 18.78 34.62 -5.74
C LYS A 148 17.45 33.89 -5.55
N LYS A 149 16.77 33.48 -6.64
CA LYS A 149 15.52 32.71 -6.56
C LYS A 149 15.76 31.29 -6.07
N ALA A 150 16.82 30.63 -6.56
CA ALA A 150 17.18 29.29 -6.11
C ALA A 150 17.61 29.28 -4.63
N ALA A 151 18.38 30.29 -4.21
CA ALA A 151 18.76 30.46 -2.80
C ALA A 151 17.54 30.66 -1.89
N LYS A 152 16.58 31.49 -2.31
CA LYS A 152 15.32 31.71 -1.58
C LYS A 152 14.49 30.43 -1.46
N LEU A 153 14.41 29.63 -2.53
CA LEU A 153 13.69 28.34 -2.52
C LEU A 153 14.37 27.33 -1.59
N ILE A 154 15.71 27.30 -1.53
CA ILE A 154 16.44 26.46 -0.57
C ILE A 154 16.09 26.83 0.87
N GLN A 155 16.09 28.13 1.18
CA GLN A 155 15.71 28.62 2.50
C GLN A 155 14.27 28.24 2.86
N GLN A 156 13.33 28.45 1.95
CA GLN A 156 11.92 28.05 2.13
C GLN A 156 11.75 26.54 2.38
N ILE A 157 12.52 25.69 1.70
CA ILE A 157 12.50 24.23 1.92
C ILE A 157 13.03 23.89 3.32
N GLN A 158 14.11 24.55 3.77
CA GLN A 158 14.70 24.32 5.09
C GLN A 158 13.80 24.81 6.23
N GLU A 159 13.11 25.93 6.02
CA GLU A 159 12.14 26.50 6.96
C GLU A 159 10.79 25.73 6.95
N GLY A 160 10.58 24.84 5.99
CA GLY A 160 9.36 24.05 5.87
C GLY A 160 8.16 24.86 5.38
N VAL A 161 8.40 25.93 4.61
CA VAL A 161 7.35 26.81 4.08
C VAL A 161 6.41 26.04 3.15
N THR A 162 5.12 26.31 3.29
CA THR A 162 4.05 25.77 2.46
C THR A 162 3.63 26.76 1.38
N ASP A 163 3.05 26.24 0.29
CA ASP A 163 2.46 27.05 -0.76
C ASP A 163 1.06 27.56 -0.38
N GLU A 164 0.45 28.34 -1.29
CA GLU A 164 -0.93 28.82 -1.20
C GLU A 164 -1.99 27.72 -1.02
N LYS A 165 -1.64 26.46 -1.30
CA LYS A 165 -2.50 25.26 -1.16
C LYS A 165 -2.15 24.44 0.09
N GLY A 166 -1.34 24.98 1.00
CA GLY A 166 -0.92 24.33 2.23
C GLY A 166 0.05 23.17 2.03
N LYS A 167 0.67 23.02 0.85
CA LYS A 167 1.60 21.94 0.52
C LYS A 167 3.05 22.39 0.71
N PRO A 168 3.91 21.59 1.36
CA PRO A 168 5.31 21.94 1.56
C PRO A 168 6.02 22.17 0.22
N ILE A 169 6.87 23.18 0.17
CA ILE A 169 7.77 23.40 -0.95
C ILE A 169 8.82 22.29 -0.92
N THR A 170 8.90 21.49 -2.00
CA THR A 170 9.86 20.39 -2.12
C THR A 170 10.99 20.74 -3.09
N PRO A 171 12.17 20.10 -2.99
CA PRO A 171 13.27 20.33 -3.94
C PRO A 171 12.87 20.10 -5.40
N TYR A 172 12.07 19.07 -5.67
CA TYR A 172 11.53 18.82 -7.02
C TYR A 172 10.69 19.99 -7.52
N ARG A 173 9.77 20.48 -6.68
CA ARG A 173 8.90 21.61 -7.03
C ARG A 173 9.70 22.88 -7.28
N ALA A 174 10.69 23.18 -6.44
CA ALA A 174 11.59 24.31 -6.63
C ALA A 174 12.33 24.23 -7.98
N LEU A 175 12.79 23.05 -8.38
CA LEU A 175 13.41 22.86 -9.70
C LEU A 175 12.41 23.03 -10.86
N VAL A 176 11.14 22.66 -10.68
CA VAL A 176 10.08 22.90 -11.67
C VAL A 176 9.79 24.40 -11.79
N GLU A 177 9.72 25.12 -10.67
CA GLU A 177 9.49 26.57 -10.62
C GLU A 177 10.64 27.35 -11.27
N LEU A 178 11.88 26.88 -11.12
CA LEU A 178 13.05 27.42 -11.81
C LEU A 178 13.13 27.02 -13.29
N GLY A 179 12.19 26.21 -13.80
CA GLY A 179 12.19 25.74 -15.19
C GLY A 179 13.27 24.69 -15.52
N ILE A 180 13.97 24.18 -14.51
CA ILE A 180 15.08 23.23 -14.65
C ILE A 180 14.55 21.80 -14.84
N ARG A 181 13.40 21.50 -14.24
CA ARG A 181 12.65 20.26 -14.48
C ARG A 181 11.30 20.57 -15.13
N LYS A 182 10.89 19.74 -16.08
CA LYS A 182 9.53 19.75 -16.62
C LYS A 182 8.61 18.97 -15.70
N LYS A 183 7.41 19.50 -15.44
CA LYS A 183 6.36 18.77 -14.72
C LYS A 183 5.81 17.68 -15.65
N THR A 184 6.18 16.43 -15.39
CA THR A 184 5.61 15.29 -16.11
C THR A 184 4.34 14.82 -15.44
N THR A 185 3.38 14.36 -16.25
CA THR A 185 2.15 13.73 -15.77
C THR A 185 1.95 12.46 -16.58
N SER A 186 1.78 11.34 -15.88
CA SER A 186 1.39 10.08 -16.53
C SER A 186 -0.09 10.13 -16.89
N ILE A 187 -0.40 9.90 -18.16
CA ILE A 187 -1.77 9.77 -18.66
C ILE A 187 -2.09 8.27 -18.75
N PRO A 188 -3.18 7.80 -18.12
CA PRO A 188 -3.62 6.42 -18.25
C PRO A 188 -3.86 6.02 -19.72
N LYS A 189 -3.60 4.76 -20.06
CA LYS A 189 -3.81 4.24 -21.43
C LYS A 189 -5.29 4.07 -21.79
N THR A 190 -6.18 4.04 -20.80
CA THR A 190 -7.62 3.91 -21.03
C THR A 190 -8.23 5.28 -21.32
N VAL A 191 -9.17 5.32 -22.28
CA VAL A 191 -9.83 6.57 -22.71
C VAL A 191 -10.51 7.28 -21.55
N SER A 192 -11.27 6.54 -20.73
CA SER A 192 -11.94 7.09 -19.54
C SER A 192 -10.94 7.62 -18.50
N GLY A 193 -9.88 6.85 -18.22
CA GLY A 193 -8.83 7.26 -17.27
C GLY A 193 -8.06 8.50 -17.73
N ALA A 194 -7.76 8.59 -19.04
CA ALA A 194 -7.14 9.76 -19.64
C ALA A 194 -8.03 10.99 -19.51
N ALA A 195 -9.31 10.89 -19.85
CA ALA A 195 -10.28 11.98 -19.78
C ALA A 195 -10.40 12.55 -18.35
N THR A 196 -10.61 11.68 -17.35
CA THR A 196 -10.70 12.11 -15.94
C THR A 196 -9.39 12.75 -15.46
N LYS A 197 -8.23 12.22 -15.87
CA LYS A 197 -6.93 12.76 -15.47
C LYS A 197 -6.67 14.12 -16.09
N LEU A 198 -7.01 14.31 -17.36
CA LEU A 198 -6.87 15.59 -18.06
C LEU A 198 -7.78 16.67 -17.46
N GLN A 199 -9.04 16.36 -17.20
CA GLN A 199 -9.99 17.28 -16.56
C GLN A 199 -9.55 17.76 -15.16
N ARG A 200 -8.81 16.92 -14.42
CA ARG A 200 -8.28 17.30 -13.10
C ARG A 200 -7.06 18.20 -13.15
N ILE A 201 -6.36 18.25 -14.28
CA ILE A 201 -5.04 18.90 -14.40
C ILE A 201 -5.11 20.15 -15.26
N PHE A 202 -5.95 20.14 -16.30
CA PHE A 202 -6.09 21.19 -17.28
C PHE A 202 -7.49 21.80 -17.21
N ASN A 203 -7.59 23.10 -17.46
CA ASN A 203 -8.88 23.76 -17.61
C ASN A 203 -9.48 23.48 -19.01
N GLN A 204 -10.76 23.81 -19.22
CA GLN A 204 -11.43 23.50 -20.49
C GLN A 204 -10.76 24.13 -21.72
N LYS A 205 -10.19 25.34 -21.59
CA LYS A 205 -9.47 26.01 -22.68
C LYS A 205 -8.22 25.23 -23.09
N GLN A 206 -7.42 24.80 -22.10
CA GLN A 206 -6.22 23.99 -22.32
C GLN A 206 -6.55 22.61 -22.89
N ILE A 207 -7.68 22.02 -22.49
CA ILE A 207 -8.16 20.75 -23.08
C ILE A 207 -8.51 20.95 -24.56
N GLY A 208 -9.17 22.05 -24.90
CA GLY A 208 -9.47 22.41 -26.29
C GLY A 208 -8.21 22.56 -27.15
N GLU A 209 -7.18 23.21 -26.62
CA GLU A 209 -5.87 23.34 -27.26
C GLU A 209 -5.20 21.97 -27.48
N ILE A 210 -5.23 21.08 -26.48
CA ILE A 210 -4.70 19.72 -26.62
C ILE A 210 -5.45 18.94 -27.71
N VAL A 211 -6.79 19.04 -27.75
CA VAL A 211 -7.60 18.38 -28.78
C VAL A 211 -7.26 18.91 -30.17
N SER A 212 -6.98 20.20 -30.31
CA SER A 212 -6.59 20.80 -31.59
C SER A 212 -5.22 20.34 -32.08
N LEU A 213 -4.30 19.97 -31.18
CA LEU A 213 -2.96 19.45 -31.52
C LEU A 213 -2.96 17.95 -31.84
N LEU A 214 -4.04 17.22 -31.53
CA LEU A 214 -4.18 15.79 -31.78
C LEU A 214 -4.98 15.48 -33.06
N LYS A 215 -5.47 16.52 -33.76
CA LYS A 215 -6.04 16.43 -35.10
C LYS A 215 -4.94 16.54 -36.14
#